data_AF-A0A534J310-F1
#
_entry.id   AF-A0A534J310-F1
#
_cell.length_a   1.000
_cell.length_b   1.000
_cell.length_c   1.000
_cell.angle_alpha   90.00
_cell.angle_beta   90.00
_cell.angle_gamma   90.00
#
_symmetry.space_group_name_H-M   'P 1'
#
loop_
_entity.id
_entity.type
_entity.pdbx_description
1 polymer ?
#
loop_
_entity_poly.entity_id
_entity_poly.type
_entity_poly.pdbx_seq_one_letter_code
_entity_poly.pdbx_strand_id
1 'polypeptide(L)' 'SEQRIVGLHVVGIGADEMLQGFAVAVRMGATKKDFDDTVAIHPTSAEEFVTMR' A
#
# COMPACT_ATOMS: atom_id res chain seq x y z
N SER A 1 11.25 -10.64 -11.59
CA SER A 1 11.07 -9.17 -11.67
C SER A 1 10.98 -8.64 -10.25
N GLU A 2 11.46 -7.43 -9.95
CA GLU A 2 11.44 -6.86 -8.59
C GLU A 2 10.04 -6.47 -8.08
N GLN A 3 8.96 -6.81 -8.82
CA GLN A 3 7.56 -6.50 -8.48
C GLN A 3 7.36 -5.05 -7.99
N ARG A 4 7.95 -4.10 -8.72
CA ARG A 4 7.74 -2.67 -8.46
C ARG A 4 6.25 -2.34 -8.51
N ILE A 5 5.76 -1.62 -7.51
CA ILE A 5 4.40 -1.10 -7.49
C ILE A 5 4.32 0.05 -8.48
N VAL A 6 3.62 -0.17 -9.59
CA VAL A 6 3.43 0.83 -10.67
C VAL A 6 2.05 1.46 -10.65
N GLY A 7 1.14 0.94 -9.82
CA GLY A 7 -0.21 1.46 -9.64
C GLY A 7 -0.83 0.91 -8.36
N LEU A 8 -1.66 1.73 -7.72
CA LEU A 8 -2.42 1.38 -6.52
C LEU A 8 -3.82 2.00 -6.68
N HIS A 9 -4.86 1.17 -6.58
CA HIS A 9 -6.24 1.57 -6.82
C HIS A 9 -7.10 1.07 -5.67
N VAL A 10 -7.96 1.93 -5.14
CA VAL A 10 -8.82 1.61 -4.01
C VAL A 10 -10.14 2.36 -4.12
N VAL A 11 -11.21 1.70 -3.70
CA VAL A 11 -12.54 2.27 -3.52
C VAL A 11 -13.04 1.81 -2.16
N GLY A 12 -13.41 2.74 -1.29
CA GLY A 12 -13.84 2.41 0.06
C GLY A 12 -13.76 3.61 1.00
N ILE A 13 -14.14 3.41 2.25
CA ILE A 13 -14.07 4.43 3.31
C ILE A 13 -12.59 4.71 3.63
N GLY A 14 -12.21 6.00 3.70
CA GLY A 14 -10.84 6.42 4.02
C GLY A 14 -9.85 6.27 2.85
N ALA A 15 -10.32 5.93 1.65
CA ALA A 15 -9.48 5.82 0.45
C ALA A 15 -8.78 7.15 0.11
N ASP A 16 -9.46 8.28 0.34
CA ASP A 16 -8.97 9.64 0.12
C ASP A 16 -7.73 9.97 0.97
N GLU A 17 -7.74 9.61 2.26
CA GLU A 17 -6.59 9.83 3.16
C GLU A 17 -5.49 8.78 2.96
N MET A 18 -5.86 7.52 2.82
CA MET A 18 -4.92 6.40 2.70
C MET A 18 -4.05 6.49 1.45
N LEU A 19 -4.63 6.84 0.30
CA LEU A 19 -3.89 6.97 -0.96
C LEU A 19 -2.76 8.00 -0.87
N GLN A 20 -2.92 9.06 -0.07
CA GLN A 20 -1.88 10.08 0.08
C GLN A 20 -0.60 9.49 0.70
N GLY A 21 -0.73 8.61 1.69
CA GLY A 21 0.41 7.93 2.31
C GLY A 21 1.11 6.98 1.33
N PHE A 22 0.35 6.11 0.66
CA PHE A 22 0.91 5.14 -0.30
C PHE A 22 1.51 5.81 -1.55
N ALA A 23 1.00 6.98 -1.97
CA ALA A 23 1.55 7.71 -3.11
C ALA A 23 3.03 8.08 -2.90
N VAL A 24 3.46 8.34 -1.66
CA VAL A 24 4.88 8.57 -1.33
C VAL A 24 5.71 7.32 -1.60
N ALA A 25 5.28 6.16 -1.10
CA ALA A 25 5.97 4.88 -1.29
C ALA A 25 6.08 4.51 -2.79
N VAL A 26 4.99 4.67 -3.54
CA VAL A 26 4.98 4.42 -5.00
C VAL A 26 5.96 5.35 -5.73
N ARG A 27 5.99 6.65 -5.36
CA ARG A 27 6.94 7.62 -5.93
C ARG A 27 8.40 7.27 -5.61
N MET A 28 8.67 6.71 -4.44
CA MET A 28 9.99 6.22 -4.04
C MET A 28 10.40 4.92 -4.75
N GLY A 29 9.50 4.32 -5.52
CA GLY A 29 9.78 3.09 -6.26
C GLY A 29 9.59 1.82 -5.43
N ALA A 30 8.71 1.84 -4.43
CA ALA A 30 8.39 0.67 -3.62
C ALA A 30 8.07 -0.57 -4.46
N THR A 31 8.47 -1.71 -3.94
CA THR A 31 8.22 -3.05 -4.43
C THR A 31 7.17 -3.76 -3.58
N LYS A 32 6.63 -4.89 -4.07
CA LYS A 32 5.76 -5.75 -3.25
C LYS A 32 6.43 -6.18 -1.94
N LYS A 33 7.75 -6.41 -1.95
CA LYS A 33 8.52 -6.75 -0.75
C LYS A 33 8.46 -5.64 0.31
N ASP A 34 8.55 -4.37 -0.10
CA ASP A 34 8.48 -3.26 0.86
C ASP A 34 7.11 -3.19 1.56
N PHE A 35 6.03 -3.58 0.85
CA PHE A 35 4.69 -3.67 1.44
C PHE A 35 4.61 -4.87 2.39
N ASP A 36 5.17 -6.02 2.00
CA ASP A 36 5.18 -7.24 2.84
C ASP A 36 6.04 -7.11 4.11
N ASP A 37 7.10 -6.31 4.03
CA ASP A 37 7.97 -6.01 5.17
C ASP A 37 7.35 -4.97 6.14
N THR A 38 6.24 -4.35 5.76
CA THR A 38 5.57 -3.32 6.57
C THR A 38 4.56 -3.96 7.54
N VAL A 39 4.70 -3.69 8.84
CA VAL A 39 3.76 -4.17 9.87
C VAL A 39 2.39 -3.51 9.69
N ALA A 40 1.35 -4.33 9.61
CA ALA A 40 -0.04 -3.91 9.54
C ALA A 40 -0.50 -3.12 10.79
N ILE A 41 -1.37 -2.13 10.58
CA ILE A 41 -2.10 -1.44 11.65
C ILE A 41 -3.54 -1.95 11.67
N HIS A 42 -3.94 -2.60 12.76
CA HIS A 42 -5.24 -3.23 12.91
C HIS A 42 -6.13 -2.51 13.95
N PRO A 43 -7.46 -2.36 13.73
CA PRO A 43 -8.22 -2.71 12.52
C PRO A 43 -8.34 -1.53 11.55
N THR A 44 -7.85 -1.68 10.31
CA THR A 44 -7.97 -0.64 9.28
C THR A 44 -8.17 -1.20 7.88
N SER A 45 -8.91 -0.52 7.01
CA SER A 45 -8.95 -0.89 5.59
C SER A 45 -7.59 -0.74 4.89
N ALA A 46 -6.67 0.05 5.46
CA ALA A 46 -5.32 0.23 4.93
C ALA A 46 -4.44 -1.01 5.10
N GLU A 47 -4.68 -1.82 6.12
CA GLU A 47 -3.88 -3.01 6.41
C GLU A 47 -3.93 -4.05 5.28
N GLU A 48 -5.00 -4.05 4.50
CA GLU A 48 -5.16 -4.92 3.33
C GLU A 48 -4.04 -4.70 2.29
N PHE A 49 -3.53 -3.47 2.13
CA PHE A 49 -2.45 -3.19 1.16
C PHE A 49 -1.14 -3.88 1.52
N VAL A 50 -0.86 -4.06 2.82
CA VAL A 50 0.39 -4.66 3.32
C VAL A 50 0.22 -6.13 3.70
N THR A 51 -0.94 -6.73 3.43
CA THR A 51 -1.23 -8.14 3.74
C THR A 51 -1.69 -8.97 2.53
N MET A 52 -1.86 -8.35 1.35
CA MET A 52 -2.14 -9.02 0.07
C MET A 52 -1.06 -10.08 -0.27
N ARG A 53 -1.47 -11.22 -0.86
CA ARG A 53 -0.58 -12.31 -1.28
C ARG A 53 -0.34 -12.35 -2.78
#